data_AF-A0A7X1GWY8-F1
#
_entry.id   AF-A0A7X1GWY8-F1
#
_cell.length_a   1.000
_cell.length_b   1.000
_cell.length_c   1.000
_cell.angle_alpha   90.00
_cell.angle_beta   90.00
_cell.angle_gamma   90.00
#
_symmetry.space_group_name_H-M   'P 1'
#
loop_
_entity.id
_entity.type
_entity.pdbx_description
1 polymer ?
#
loop_
_entity_poly.entity_id
_entity_poly.type
_entity_poly.pdbx_seq_one_letter_code
_entity_poly.pdbx_strand_id
1 'polypeptide(L)'
;MNPKCMYRLKDYRIYEFANGRLWWEGHSGFGSQISGPCYIWGNILVIGAARGKEGGFLISEFLDSLRKHPEWQKTRYYCFASALRNVTTGQVVIEDRLVQKKPVPGEPAADAIRFKEPGSFRLGRYQVNVATDGTIKWKSSGGAQQMTSGPAFIESDILFFDSGKIDDEKTTKRDFLSTLRKLPEWDQTILWCRSLSLKAVSKERRAAPPLSVRKSVTFSQKKTKSTGRRHWDSARRLWPRMVYVYKASVDGVRSKRLQKRLANIIREFRNQID
;
A
#
# COMPACT_ATOMS: atom_id res chain seq x y z
N MET A 1 20.95 22.63 1.00
CA MET A 1 19.78 23.40 1.45
C MET A 1 19.40 22.91 2.82
N ASN A 2 19.18 23.79 3.79
CA ASN A 2 18.85 23.38 5.16
C ASN A 2 17.33 23.19 5.30
N PRO A 3 16.87 22.07 5.91
CA PRO A 3 15.44 21.86 6.16
C PRO A 3 14.93 22.85 7.21
N LYS A 4 13.72 23.36 7.00
CA LYS A 4 12.99 24.19 7.96
C LYS A 4 12.48 23.34 9.13
N CYS A 5 11.92 22.19 8.82
CA CYS A 5 11.37 21.24 9.79
C CYS A 5 11.73 19.80 9.42
N MET A 6 11.77 18.93 10.43
CA MET A 6 11.93 17.48 10.27
C MET A 6 10.82 16.76 11.02
N TYR A 7 10.26 15.74 10.38
CA TYR A 7 9.17 14.93 10.94
C TYR A 7 9.49 13.44 10.85
N ARG A 8 8.88 12.65 11.73
CA ARG A 8 8.88 11.19 11.66
C ARG A 8 7.56 10.68 11.06
N LEU A 9 7.66 9.77 10.11
CA LEU A 9 6.54 9.01 9.55
C LEU A 9 6.89 7.53 9.52
N LYS A 10 6.42 6.76 10.52
CA LYS A 10 6.85 5.36 10.73
C LYS A 10 8.39 5.26 10.74
N ASP A 11 8.96 4.60 9.74
CA ASP A 11 10.40 4.36 9.56
C ASP A 11 11.02 5.33 8.54
N TYR A 12 10.36 6.45 8.25
CA TYR A 12 10.82 7.50 7.36
C TYR A 12 11.02 8.81 8.11
N ARG A 13 12.06 9.55 7.72
CA ARG A 13 12.23 10.96 8.07
C ARG A 13 11.68 11.80 6.93
N ILE A 14 10.84 12.78 7.22
CA ILE A 14 10.30 13.72 6.22
C ILE A 14 10.88 15.09 6.51
N TYR A 15 11.60 15.65 5.54
CA TYR A 15 12.13 17.00 5.54
C TYR A 15 11.17 17.94 4.84
N GLU A 16 10.96 19.10 5.45
CA GLU A 16 10.29 20.23 4.81
C GLU A 16 11.27 21.39 4.68
N PHE A 17 11.50 21.84 3.45
CA PHE A 17 12.40 22.95 3.16
C PHE A 17 11.64 24.28 3.17
N ALA A 18 12.36 25.40 3.32
CA ALA A 18 11.77 26.74 3.35
C ALA A 18 10.94 27.08 2.10
N ASN A 19 11.27 26.50 0.95
CA ASN A 19 10.54 26.66 -0.31
C ASN A 19 9.34 25.71 -0.47
N GLY A 20 8.94 25.00 0.60
CA GLY A 20 7.81 24.07 0.59
C GLY A 20 8.10 22.70 -0.01
N ARG A 21 9.29 22.47 -0.60
CA ARG A 21 9.67 21.13 -1.07
C ARG A 21 9.72 20.16 0.10
N LEU A 22 9.28 18.94 -0.18
CA LEU A 22 9.32 17.82 0.76
C LEU A 22 10.28 16.76 0.25
N TRP A 23 10.97 16.11 1.19
CA TRP A 23 11.90 15.03 0.89
C TRP A 23 11.80 13.96 1.96
N TRP A 24 11.83 12.70 1.58
CA TRP A 24 11.89 11.59 2.52
C TRP A 24 13.29 11.01 2.57
N GLU A 25 13.62 10.42 3.71
CA GLU A 25 14.78 9.58 3.91
C GLU A 25 14.37 8.33 4.68
N GLY A 26 14.92 7.19 4.28
CA GLY A 26 14.69 5.91 4.92
C GLY A 26 15.95 5.07 4.90
N HIS A 27 16.06 4.17 5.88
CA HIS A 27 17.14 3.19 5.92
C HIS A 27 16.98 2.13 4.81
N SER A 28 18.09 1.68 4.24
CA SER A 28 18.14 0.63 3.22
C SER A 28 19.40 -0.21 3.41
N GLY A 29 19.31 -1.54 3.33
CA GLY A 29 20.49 -2.41 3.40
C GLY A 29 21.25 -2.31 4.73
N PHE A 30 22.56 -2.56 4.73
CA PHE A 30 23.40 -2.44 5.92
C PHE A 30 24.15 -1.11 5.90
N GLY A 31 23.84 -0.20 6.82
CA GLY A 31 24.51 1.10 6.94
C GLY A 31 24.35 2.01 5.73
N SER A 32 23.22 1.89 5.00
CA SER A 32 22.91 2.81 3.90
C SER A 32 21.53 3.43 4.06
N GLN A 33 21.39 4.60 3.48
CA GLN A 33 20.15 5.35 3.45
C GLN A 33 19.78 5.65 2.01
N ILE A 34 18.48 5.75 1.78
CA ILE A 34 17.91 6.19 0.51
C ILE A 34 16.99 7.36 0.77
N SER A 35 16.94 8.28 -0.18
CA SER A 35 16.14 9.48 -0.06
C SER A 35 15.54 9.88 -1.40
N GLY A 36 14.45 10.65 -1.36
CA GLY A 36 13.76 11.08 -2.56
C GLY A 36 12.71 12.15 -2.26
N PRO A 37 12.05 12.71 -3.30
CA PRO A 37 11.04 13.74 -3.11
C PRO A 37 9.74 13.18 -2.52
N CYS A 38 8.98 14.06 -1.87
CA CYS A 38 7.59 13.82 -1.51
C CYS A 38 6.67 14.89 -2.08
N TYR A 39 5.41 14.51 -2.25
CA TYR A 39 4.36 15.37 -2.77
C TYR A 39 3.14 15.26 -1.86
N ILE A 40 2.47 16.38 -1.58
CA ILE A 40 1.16 16.35 -0.95
C ILE A 40 0.10 16.36 -2.04
N TRP A 41 -0.83 15.41 -1.98
CA TRP A 41 -1.98 15.30 -2.86
C TRP A 41 -3.25 15.22 -2.00
N GLY A 42 -3.84 16.38 -1.71
CA GLY A 42 -4.96 16.47 -0.75
C GLY A 42 -4.56 15.97 0.64
N ASN A 43 -5.26 14.95 1.15
CA ASN A 43 -5.00 14.32 2.45
C ASN A 43 -3.95 13.19 2.39
N ILE A 44 -3.22 13.05 1.28
CA ILE A 44 -2.26 11.95 1.06
C ILE A 44 -0.85 12.52 0.86
N LEU A 45 0.12 12.02 1.63
CA LEU A 45 1.55 12.19 1.34
C LEU A 45 2.00 11.11 0.37
N VAL A 46 2.40 11.50 -0.84
CA VAL A 46 2.94 10.60 -1.86
C VAL A 46 4.46 10.57 -1.75
N ILE A 47 5.01 9.41 -1.40
CA ILE A 47 6.44 9.14 -1.32
C ILE A 47 6.95 8.78 -2.72
N GLY A 48 7.84 9.62 -3.27
CA GLY A 48 8.47 9.40 -4.57
C GLY A 48 9.53 8.29 -4.55
N ALA A 49 10.06 7.97 -5.72
CA ALA A 49 11.19 7.07 -5.92
C ALA A 49 12.45 7.60 -5.22
N ALA A 50 13.31 6.67 -4.84
CA ALA A 50 14.63 7.01 -4.33
C ALA A 50 15.48 7.66 -5.45
N ARG A 51 16.05 8.82 -5.16
CA ARG A 51 16.97 9.55 -6.05
C ARG A 51 18.41 9.51 -5.55
N GLY A 52 18.60 9.34 -4.24
CA GLY A 52 19.90 9.24 -3.60
C GLY A 52 20.07 7.93 -2.86
N LYS A 53 21.30 7.44 -2.83
CA LYS A 53 21.75 6.40 -1.89
C LYS A 53 23.07 6.86 -1.29
N GLU A 54 23.11 6.92 0.04
CA GLU A 54 24.26 7.42 0.78
C GLU A 54 24.66 6.41 1.87
N GLY A 55 25.92 6.47 2.28
CA GLY A 55 26.35 5.82 3.51
C GLY A 55 25.64 6.48 4.68
N GLY A 56 25.09 5.69 5.59
CA GLY A 56 24.27 6.21 6.67
C GLY A 56 24.37 5.39 7.93
N PHE A 57 23.45 5.67 8.84
CA PHE A 57 23.38 5.04 10.14
C PHE A 57 23.05 3.55 10.07
N LEU A 58 23.44 2.82 11.12
CA LEU A 58 22.85 1.51 11.37
C LEU A 58 21.33 1.66 11.60
N ILE A 59 20.56 0.61 11.31
CA ILE A 59 19.09 0.67 11.43
C ILE A 59 18.62 1.13 12.82
N SER A 60 19.29 0.65 13.88
CA SER A 60 18.97 1.03 15.27
C SER A 60 19.20 2.52 15.51
N GLU A 61 20.37 3.03 15.13
CA GLU A 61 20.75 4.44 15.25
C GLU A 61 19.79 5.35 14.45
N PHE A 62 19.43 4.93 13.24
CA PHE A 62 18.47 5.66 12.43
C PHE A 62 17.09 5.73 13.11
N LEU A 63 16.57 4.59 13.59
CA LEU A 63 15.28 4.54 14.28
C LEU A 63 15.29 5.34 15.59
N ASP A 64 16.39 5.31 16.34
CA ASP A 64 16.55 6.09 17.57
C ASP A 64 16.63 7.59 17.26
N SER A 65 17.30 7.99 16.18
CA SER A 65 17.30 9.37 15.71
C SER A 65 15.90 9.84 15.31
N LEU A 66 15.11 8.98 14.64
CA LEU A 66 13.76 9.30 14.19
C LEU A 66 12.84 9.64 15.37
N ARG A 67 12.97 8.95 16.51
CA ARG A 67 12.13 9.19 17.70
C ARG A 67 12.23 10.60 18.25
N LYS A 68 13.29 11.34 17.94
CA LYS A 68 13.52 12.72 18.39
C LYS A 68 12.69 13.74 17.60
N HIS A 69 12.09 13.36 16.47
CA HIS A 69 11.34 14.26 15.61
C HIS A 69 9.82 14.16 15.87
N PRO A 70 9.07 15.28 15.72
CA PRO A 70 7.62 15.27 15.81
C PRO A 70 7.00 14.35 14.75
N GLU A 71 5.85 13.76 15.06
CA GLU A 71 5.12 12.94 14.08
C GLU A 71 4.60 13.80 12.93
N TRP A 72 4.60 13.24 11.72
CA TRP A 72 3.93 13.85 10.58
C TRP A 72 2.42 13.88 10.84
N GLN A 73 1.80 15.05 10.72
CA GLN A 73 0.35 15.24 10.95
C GLN A 73 -0.32 16.09 9.87
N LYS A 74 0.40 16.45 8.80
CA LYS A 74 -0.15 17.34 7.75
C LYS A 74 -1.06 16.60 6.75
N THR A 75 -1.03 15.27 6.75
CA THR A 75 -1.87 14.42 5.90
C THR A 75 -2.42 13.26 6.72
N ARG A 76 -3.56 12.70 6.32
CA ARG A 76 -4.19 11.55 7.00
C ARG A 76 -3.59 10.23 6.55
N TYR A 77 -3.22 10.17 5.27
CA TYR A 77 -2.66 9.00 4.64
C TYR A 77 -1.32 9.28 4.00
N TYR A 78 -0.63 8.20 3.65
CA TYR A 78 0.52 8.21 2.77
C TYR A 78 0.53 6.98 1.86
N CYS A 79 1.13 7.10 0.68
CA CYS A 79 1.35 6.00 -0.25
C CYS A 79 2.63 6.22 -1.05
N PHE A 80 3.02 5.26 -1.89
CA PHE A 80 4.16 5.41 -2.80
C PHE A 80 3.69 5.79 -4.20
N ALA A 81 4.42 6.70 -4.86
CA ALA A 81 4.17 7.07 -6.25
C ALA A 81 4.18 5.85 -7.19
N SER A 82 5.04 4.86 -6.91
CA SER A 82 5.13 3.61 -7.67
C SER A 82 3.85 2.74 -7.63
N ALA A 83 2.98 2.98 -6.66
CA ALA A 83 1.68 2.30 -6.56
C ALA A 83 0.56 3.03 -7.31
N LEU A 84 0.75 4.32 -7.60
CA LEU A 84 -0.24 5.13 -8.30
C LEU A 84 -0.17 4.87 -9.80
N ARG A 85 -1.34 4.75 -10.42
CA ARG A 85 -1.48 4.55 -11.87
C ARG A 85 -2.36 5.64 -12.45
N ASN A 86 -2.00 6.11 -13.64
CA ASN A 86 -2.85 6.98 -14.41
C ASN A 86 -4.06 6.19 -14.93
N VAL A 87 -5.26 6.77 -14.84
CA VAL A 87 -6.51 6.15 -15.29
C VAL A 87 -6.51 5.94 -16.81
N THR A 88 -6.10 6.95 -17.57
CA THR A 88 -6.10 6.94 -19.04
C THR A 88 -5.07 5.97 -19.60
N THR A 89 -3.83 6.00 -19.10
CA THR A 89 -2.73 5.19 -19.68
C THR A 89 -2.54 3.85 -18.98
N GLY A 90 -3.04 3.67 -17.75
CA GLY A 90 -2.78 2.51 -16.90
C GLY A 90 -1.34 2.38 -16.38
N GLN A 91 -0.46 3.30 -16.80
CA GLN A 91 0.96 3.32 -16.44
C GLN A 91 1.16 3.88 -15.03
N VAL A 92 2.31 3.55 -14.44
CA VAL A 92 2.74 4.16 -13.17
C VAL A 92 2.87 5.66 -13.36
N VAL A 93 2.46 6.44 -12.36
CA VAL A 93 2.53 7.90 -12.42
C VAL A 93 3.97 8.36 -12.52
N ILE A 94 4.23 9.26 -13.48
CA ILE A 94 5.49 9.99 -13.57
C ILE A 94 5.44 11.12 -12.54
N GLU A 95 6.43 11.16 -11.65
CA GLU A 95 6.50 12.11 -10.54
C GLU A 95 6.41 13.57 -10.95
N ASP A 96 6.91 13.94 -12.13
CA ASP A 96 6.88 15.32 -12.61
C ASP A 96 5.45 15.87 -12.80
N ARG A 97 4.45 14.97 -12.83
CA ARG A 97 3.02 15.33 -12.86
C ARG A 97 2.39 15.43 -11.48
N LEU A 98 3.09 15.04 -10.42
CA LEU A 98 2.66 15.22 -9.04
C LEU A 98 2.97 16.65 -8.59
N VAL A 99 2.01 17.55 -8.81
CA VAL A 99 2.09 18.91 -8.27
C VAL A 99 1.67 18.88 -6.80
N GLN A 100 2.33 19.67 -5.95
CA GLN A 100 1.91 19.83 -4.56
C GLN A 100 0.51 20.47 -4.52
N LYS A 101 -0.52 19.65 -4.27
CA LYS A 101 -1.85 20.13 -3.91
C LYS A 101 -1.86 20.29 -2.39
N LYS A 102 -1.83 21.53 -1.90
CA LYS A 102 -1.90 21.78 -0.45
C LYS A 102 -3.20 21.18 0.11
N PRO A 103 -3.17 20.58 1.31
CA PRO A 103 -4.40 20.22 2.00
C PRO A 103 -5.17 21.51 2.26
N VAL A 104 -6.46 21.57 1.89
CA VAL A 104 -7.33 22.69 2.22
C VAL A 104 -7.70 22.55 3.70
N PRO A 105 -7.25 23.46 4.60
CA PRO A 105 -7.57 23.35 6.02
C PRO A 105 -9.04 23.70 6.24
N GLY A 106 -9.80 22.79 6.86
CA GLY A 106 -11.19 23.05 7.26
C GLY A 106 -12.26 22.49 6.32
N GLU A 107 -11.89 21.88 5.19
CA GLU A 107 -12.86 21.07 4.45
C GLU A 107 -13.17 19.79 5.26
N PRO A 108 -14.46 19.51 5.50
CA PRO A 108 -14.85 18.27 6.17
C PRO A 108 -14.26 17.08 5.41
N ALA A 109 -13.93 16.02 6.14
CA ALA A 109 -13.46 14.72 5.65
C ALA A 109 -14.31 14.07 4.54
N ALA A 110 -15.41 14.70 4.18
CA ALA A 110 -16.39 14.29 3.22
C ALA A 110 -16.70 15.52 2.35
N ASP A 111 -15.73 15.97 1.56
CA ASP A 111 -16.11 16.40 0.22
C ASP A 111 -16.75 15.19 -0.40
N ALA A 112 -18.09 15.17 -0.36
CA ALA A 112 -18.88 14.22 -1.10
C ALA A 112 -18.42 14.39 -2.55
N ILE A 113 -17.51 13.51 -2.98
CA ILE A 113 -17.12 13.40 -4.37
C ILE A 113 -18.44 13.11 -5.08
N ARG A 114 -19.01 14.16 -5.66
CA ARG A 114 -20.26 14.07 -6.38
C ARG A 114 -19.89 13.34 -7.65
N PHE A 115 -20.06 12.02 -7.63
CA PHE A 115 -20.06 11.23 -8.83
C PHE A 115 -21.00 11.93 -9.81
N LYS A 116 -20.51 12.16 -11.04
CA LYS A 116 -21.37 12.77 -12.04
C LYS A 116 -22.63 11.94 -12.23
N GLU A 117 -22.47 10.61 -12.28
CA GLU A 117 -23.58 9.67 -12.47
C GLU A 117 -23.28 8.30 -11.81
N PRO A 118 -24.24 7.71 -11.08
CA PRO A 118 -24.19 6.29 -10.72
C PRO A 118 -24.17 5.41 -11.97
N GLY A 119 -23.47 4.27 -11.91
CA GLY A 119 -23.37 3.39 -13.08
C GLY A 119 -22.21 2.40 -13.03
N SER A 120 -22.02 1.70 -14.15
CA SER A 120 -20.93 0.75 -14.35
C SER A 120 -19.95 1.31 -15.38
N PHE A 121 -18.67 1.32 -15.02
CA PHE A 121 -17.59 1.89 -15.80
C PHE A 121 -16.47 0.87 -16.00
N ARG A 122 -15.69 1.04 -17.07
CA ARG A 122 -14.49 0.28 -17.37
C ARG A 122 -13.24 1.07 -16.96
N LEU A 123 -12.39 0.45 -16.15
CA LEU A 123 -11.04 0.91 -15.86
C LEU A 123 -10.04 -0.19 -16.25
N GLY A 124 -9.55 -0.15 -17.49
CA GLY A 124 -8.71 -1.21 -18.05
C GLY A 124 -9.41 -2.58 -18.01
N ARG A 125 -8.95 -3.48 -17.14
CA ARG A 125 -9.53 -4.82 -16.93
C ARG A 125 -10.56 -4.91 -15.80
N TYR A 126 -10.83 -3.78 -15.15
CA TYR A 126 -11.70 -3.68 -14.00
C TYR A 126 -13.04 -3.08 -14.41
N GLN A 127 -14.12 -3.67 -13.92
CA GLN A 127 -15.43 -3.03 -13.88
C GLN A 127 -15.54 -2.28 -12.55
N VAL A 128 -15.90 -1.00 -12.59
CA VAL A 128 -16.13 -0.16 -11.42
C VAL A 128 -17.61 0.19 -11.38
N ASN A 129 -18.30 -0.20 -10.32
CA ASN A 129 -19.72 0.06 -10.13
C ASN A 129 -19.89 1.10 -9.04
N VAL A 130 -20.57 2.19 -9.37
CA VAL A 130 -20.96 3.26 -8.46
C VAL A 130 -22.46 3.15 -8.23
N ALA A 131 -22.86 2.83 -7.01
CA ALA A 131 -24.27 2.80 -6.63
C ALA A 131 -24.81 4.21 -6.34
N THR A 132 -26.13 4.34 -6.26
CA THR A 132 -26.82 5.61 -5.99
C THR A 132 -26.52 6.20 -4.62
N ASP A 133 -26.11 5.36 -3.66
CA ASP A 133 -25.66 5.75 -2.32
C ASP A 133 -24.18 6.19 -2.27
N GLY A 134 -23.50 6.20 -3.43
CA GLY A 134 -22.06 6.51 -3.53
C GLY A 134 -21.14 5.35 -3.18
N THR A 135 -21.67 4.16 -2.85
CA THR A 135 -20.85 2.98 -2.63
C THR A 135 -20.18 2.56 -3.94
N ILE A 136 -18.85 2.41 -3.91
CA ILE A 136 -18.09 1.94 -5.06
C ILE A 136 -17.68 0.47 -4.84
N LYS A 137 -17.87 -0.35 -5.86
CA LYS A 137 -17.34 -1.72 -5.92
C LYS A 137 -16.53 -1.89 -7.19
N TRP A 138 -15.52 -2.74 -7.15
CA TRP A 138 -14.77 -3.15 -8.32
C TRP A 138 -14.94 -4.65 -8.57
N LYS A 139 -14.82 -5.06 -9.82
CA LYS A 139 -14.81 -6.46 -10.26
C LYS A 139 -13.75 -6.67 -11.34
N SER A 140 -13.05 -7.80 -11.33
CA SER A 140 -12.03 -8.16 -12.32
C SER A 140 -11.96 -9.67 -12.50
N SER A 141 -11.71 -10.12 -13.73
CA SER A 141 -11.36 -11.51 -14.03
C SER A 141 -9.88 -11.78 -13.76
N GLY A 142 -9.57 -12.83 -13.00
CA GLY A 142 -8.21 -13.33 -12.76
C GLY A 142 -7.70 -14.33 -13.82
N GLY A 143 -6.53 -14.92 -13.55
CA GLY A 143 -5.88 -15.91 -14.42
C GLY A 143 -6.62 -17.25 -14.48
N ALA A 144 -7.17 -17.72 -13.37
CA ALA A 144 -7.78 -19.05 -13.23
C ALA A 144 -9.31 -19.06 -13.48
N GLN A 145 -9.80 -18.23 -14.40
CA GLN A 145 -11.24 -17.98 -14.64
C GLN A 145 -12.03 -17.44 -13.43
N GLN A 146 -11.43 -17.34 -12.25
CA GLN A 146 -12.05 -16.78 -11.06
C GLN A 146 -12.30 -15.28 -11.23
N MET A 147 -13.50 -14.87 -10.87
CA MET A 147 -13.85 -13.46 -10.70
C MET A 147 -13.46 -13.03 -9.29
N THR A 148 -12.99 -11.81 -9.19
CA THR A 148 -12.72 -11.16 -7.90
C THR A 148 -13.47 -9.85 -7.86
N SER A 149 -14.12 -9.57 -6.74
CA SER A 149 -14.80 -8.30 -6.51
C SER A 149 -14.53 -7.79 -5.10
N GLY A 150 -14.56 -6.48 -4.93
CA GLY A 150 -14.24 -5.86 -3.66
C GLY A 150 -14.78 -4.44 -3.55
N PRO A 151 -14.76 -3.85 -2.36
CA PRO A 151 -15.09 -2.45 -2.19
C PRO A 151 -14.01 -1.57 -2.83
N ALA A 152 -14.40 -0.37 -3.23
CA ALA A 152 -13.50 0.70 -3.62
C ALA A 152 -13.94 1.99 -2.95
N PHE A 153 -13.04 2.97 -2.89
CA PHE A 153 -13.33 4.30 -2.39
C PHE A 153 -12.43 5.30 -3.11
N ILE A 154 -12.80 6.58 -3.08
CA ILE A 154 -11.96 7.65 -3.60
C ILE A 154 -11.50 8.50 -2.42
N GLU A 155 -10.21 8.81 -2.40
CA GLU A 155 -9.62 9.74 -1.43
C GLU A 155 -8.75 10.73 -2.21
N SER A 156 -8.98 12.03 -2.02
CA SER A 156 -8.21 13.10 -2.66
C SER A 156 -8.10 12.92 -4.19
N ASP A 157 -9.21 12.70 -4.91
CA ASP A 157 -9.25 12.44 -6.37
C ASP A 157 -8.52 11.17 -6.86
N ILE A 158 -8.20 10.23 -5.98
CA ILE A 158 -7.56 8.96 -6.34
C ILE A 158 -8.48 7.78 -6.00
N LEU A 159 -8.77 6.92 -6.99
CA LEU A 159 -9.57 5.71 -6.79
C LEU A 159 -8.72 4.60 -6.16
N PHE A 160 -9.16 4.04 -5.04
CA PHE A 160 -8.50 2.92 -4.34
C PHE A 160 -9.36 1.66 -4.39
N PHE A 161 -8.78 0.56 -4.88
CA PHE A 161 -9.41 -0.77 -4.87
C PHE A 161 -9.06 -1.54 -3.61
N ASP A 162 -10.04 -1.78 -2.75
CA ASP A 162 -9.82 -2.56 -1.53
C ASP A 162 -9.64 -4.05 -1.80
N SER A 163 -9.22 -4.81 -0.77
CA SER A 163 -9.04 -6.25 -0.87
C SER A 163 -10.31 -6.90 -1.43
N GLY A 164 -10.15 -7.58 -2.56
CA GLY A 164 -11.22 -8.33 -3.20
C GLY A 164 -11.37 -9.71 -2.59
N LYS A 165 -12.56 -10.28 -2.71
CA LYS A 165 -12.84 -11.68 -2.46
C LYS A 165 -13.12 -12.36 -3.79
N ILE A 166 -13.02 -13.68 -3.82
CA ILE A 166 -13.53 -14.46 -4.95
C ILE A 166 -15.03 -14.20 -5.02
N ASP A 167 -15.48 -13.89 -6.23
CA ASP A 167 -16.87 -13.63 -6.53
C ASP A 167 -17.51 -14.93 -7.01
N ASP A 168 -18.55 -15.38 -6.30
CA ASP A 168 -19.25 -16.65 -6.55
C ASP A 168 -20.25 -16.55 -7.72
N GLU A 169 -20.38 -15.38 -8.35
CA GLU A 169 -21.23 -15.20 -9.52
C GLU A 169 -20.80 -16.13 -10.68
N LYS A 170 -21.77 -16.88 -11.22
CA LYS A 170 -21.60 -17.84 -12.33
C LYS A 170 -21.32 -17.17 -13.70
N THR A 171 -20.77 -15.97 -13.72
CA THR A 171 -20.45 -15.28 -14.97
C THR A 171 -19.18 -15.87 -15.58
N THR A 172 -19.26 -16.34 -16.82
CA THR A 172 -18.04 -16.82 -17.49
C THR A 172 -17.07 -15.67 -17.74
N LYS A 173 -15.77 -15.97 -17.79
CA LYS A 173 -14.74 -14.97 -18.13
C LYS A 173 -14.99 -14.31 -19.48
N ARG A 174 -15.52 -15.05 -20.45
CA ARG A 174 -15.85 -14.54 -21.78
C ARG A 174 -16.97 -13.51 -21.71
N ASP A 175 -18.04 -13.80 -20.95
CA ASP A 175 -19.19 -12.89 -20.80
C ASP A 175 -18.84 -11.63 -20.02
N PHE A 176 -17.99 -11.76 -19.00
CA PHE A 176 -17.47 -10.61 -18.27
C PHE A 176 -16.67 -9.69 -19.20
N LEU A 177 -15.75 -10.24 -20.00
CA LEU A 177 -14.93 -9.44 -20.90
C LEU A 177 -15.75 -8.81 -22.04
N SER A 178 -16.78 -9.51 -22.53
CA SER A 178 -17.69 -8.96 -23.55
C SER A 178 -18.52 -7.80 -23.00
N THR A 179 -18.99 -7.92 -21.75
CA THR A 179 -19.70 -6.85 -21.03
C THR A 179 -18.78 -5.68 -20.74
N LEU A 180 -17.58 -5.94 -20.23
CA LEU A 180 -16.60 -4.93 -19.86
C LEU A 180 -16.26 -3.99 -21.03
N ARG A 181 -16.11 -4.54 -22.24
CA ARG A 181 -15.82 -3.74 -23.46
C ARG A 181 -16.92 -2.77 -23.85
N LYS A 182 -18.17 -3.01 -23.42
CA LYS A 182 -19.33 -2.17 -23.72
C LYS A 182 -19.53 -1.05 -22.70
N LEU A 183 -18.84 -1.09 -21.55
CA LEU A 183 -18.98 -0.09 -20.51
C LEU A 183 -18.22 1.21 -20.88
N PRO A 184 -18.77 2.39 -20.50
CA PRO A 184 -18.06 3.67 -20.63
C PRO A 184 -16.76 3.65 -19.83
N GLU A 185 -15.76 4.39 -20.28
CA GLU A 185 -14.48 4.48 -19.56
C GLU A 185 -14.65 5.25 -18.24
N TRP A 186 -13.89 4.84 -17.22
CA TRP A 186 -13.81 5.57 -15.96
C TRP A 186 -13.10 6.91 -16.17
N ASP A 187 -13.80 8.00 -15.91
CA ASP A 187 -13.32 9.37 -16.10
C ASP A 187 -13.45 10.23 -14.81
N GLN A 188 -13.89 9.62 -13.70
CA GLN A 188 -14.20 10.34 -12.46
C GLN A 188 -12.94 10.69 -11.65
N THR A 189 -11.81 10.02 -11.90
CA THR A 189 -10.52 10.32 -11.26
C THR A 189 -9.38 10.32 -12.26
N ILE A 190 -8.30 11.03 -11.93
CA ILE A 190 -7.08 11.05 -12.77
C ILE A 190 -6.20 9.84 -12.46
N LEU A 191 -6.18 9.43 -11.19
CA LEU A 191 -5.32 8.38 -10.67
C LEU A 191 -6.13 7.25 -10.04
N TRP A 192 -5.54 6.07 -10.01
CA TRP A 192 -6.04 4.93 -9.27
C TRP A 192 -4.91 4.09 -8.67
N CYS A 193 -5.24 3.31 -7.65
CA CYS A 193 -4.29 2.50 -6.90
C CYS A 193 -4.99 1.26 -6.30
N ARG A 194 -4.22 0.25 -5.91
CA ARG A 194 -4.72 -0.85 -5.08
C ARG A 194 -4.58 -0.46 -3.60
N SER A 195 -5.59 -0.67 -2.78
CA SER A 195 -5.72 -0.11 -1.42
C SER A 195 -4.58 -0.47 -0.48
N LEU A 196 -3.95 -1.64 -0.67
CA LEU A 196 -2.84 -2.11 0.17
C LEU A 196 -1.65 -1.13 0.18
N SER A 197 -1.61 -0.20 -0.77
CA SER A 197 -0.59 0.84 -0.86
C SER A 197 -0.92 2.12 -0.08
N LEU A 198 -2.18 2.35 0.32
CA LEU A 198 -2.59 3.49 1.13
C LEU A 198 -2.47 3.15 2.63
N LYS A 199 -1.70 3.96 3.36
CA LYS A 199 -1.39 3.72 4.77
C LYS A 199 -1.80 4.92 5.60
N ALA A 200 -2.44 4.69 6.74
CA ALA A 200 -2.73 5.75 7.70
C ALA A 200 -1.45 6.25 8.36
N VAL A 201 -1.33 7.58 8.48
CA VAL A 201 -0.20 8.26 9.11
C VAL A 201 -0.19 7.96 10.62
N SER A 202 -1.28 8.32 11.30
CA SER A 202 -1.51 7.98 12.70
C SER A 202 -2.17 6.59 12.81
N LYS A 203 -1.85 5.86 13.87
CA LYS A 203 -2.74 4.80 14.36
C LYS A 203 -3.81 5.46 15.23
N GLU A 204 -4.57 6.40 14.68
CA GLU A 204 -5.84 6.69 15.35
C GLU A 204 -6.57 5.35 15.41
N ARG A 205 -6.85 4.90 16.65
CA ARG A 205 -7.77 3.78 16.88
C ARG A 205 -8.94 4.08 15.99
N ARG A 206 -9.19 3.23 14.97
CA ARG A 206 -10.36 3.34 14.10
C ARG A 206 -11.54 3.74 14.99
N ALA A 207 -11.91 5.03 14.99
CA ALA A 207 -13.22 5.39 15.46
C ALA A 207 -14.10 4.63 14.50
N ALA A 208 -14.83 3.65 15.02
CA ALA A 208 -15.70 2.84 14.20
C ALA A 208 -16.51 3.82 13.34
N PRO A 209 -16.71 3.53 12.03
CA PRO A 209 -17.66 4.31 11.25
C PRO A 209 -18.97 4.39 12.06
N PRO A 210 -19.71 5.51 12.03
CA PRO A 210 -20.94 5.64 12.79
C PRO A 210 -21.81 4.42 12.48
N LEU A 211 -21.93 3.54 13.48
CA LEU A 211 -22.64 2.28 13.34
C LEU A 211 -24.08 2.65 13.06
N SER A 212 -24.55 2.33 11.86
CA SER A 212 -25.97 2.14 11.63
C SER A 212 -26.47 1.14 12.67
N VAL A 213 -27.54 1.52 13.36
CA VAL A 213 -28.20 0.77 14.42
C VAL A 213 -28.45 -0.66 13.95
N ARG A 214 -27.64 -1.60 14.43
CA ARG A 214 -27.91 -3.04 14.35
C ARG A 214 -28.28 -3.54 15.73
N LYS A 215 -29.52 -4.04 15.86
CA LYS A 215 -29.99 -4.75 17.04
C LYS A 215 -29.07 -5.95 17.31
N SER A 216 -28.47 -5.98 18.49
CA SER A 216 -27.57 -7.03 18.93
C SER A 216 -28.33 -8.30 19.31
N VAL A 217 -27.94 -9.43 18.73
CA VAL A 217 -28.16 -10.75 19.33
C VAL A 217 -26.84 -11.17 19.97
N THR A 218 -26.87 -11.37 21.28
CA THR A 218 -25.73 -11.69 22.14
C THR A 218 -25.28 -13.13 21.92
N PHE A 219 -24.02 -13.34 21.52
CA PHE A 219 -23.37 -14.65 21.63
C PHE A 219 -22.07 -14.50 22.41
N SER A 220 -21.99 -15.23 23.53
CA SER A 220 -20.91 -15.17 24.51
C SER A 220 -19.69 -15.97 24.01
N GLN A 221 -18.51 -15.34 23.98
CA GLN A 221 -17.24 -16.04 23.72
C GLN A 221 -16.40 -16.12 25.00
N LYS A 222 -16.11 -17.36 25.39
CA LYS A 222 -15.17 -17.74 26.46
C LYS A 222 -13.74 -17.38 26.07
N LYS A 223 -13.01 -16.78 27.01
CA LYS A 223 -11.57 -16.51 26.96
C LYS A 223 -10.76 -17.81 27.07
N THR A 224 -9.72 -17.95 26.25
CA THR A 224 -8.60 -18.86 26.52
C THR A 224 -7.27 -18.12 26.45
N LYS A 225 -6.50 -18.23 27.54
CA LYS A 225 -5.08 -17.85 27.64
C LYS A 225 -4.22 -19.04 27.20
N SER A 226 -3.00 -18.74 26.70
CA SER A 226 -1.75 -19.54 26.71
C SER A 226 -1.06 -19.52 25.33
N THR A 227 0.24 -19.67 25.10
CA THR A 227 1.53 -19.64 25.83
C THR A 227 2.61 -19.65 24.72
N GLY A 228 3.73 -18.94 24.89
CA GLY A 228 4.78 -18.71 23.90
C GLY A 228 5.74 -19.86 23.62
N ARG A 229 5.27 -21.05 23.19
CA ARG A 229 6.15 -22.14 22.70
C ARG A 229 5.83 -22.68 21.29
N ARG A 230 4.73 -22.26 20.65
CA ARG A 230 4.32 -22.78 19.33
C ARG A 230 4.99 -22.15 18.10
N HIS A 231 5.88 -21.17 18.28
CA HIS A 231 6.46 -20.44 17.14
C HIS A 231 7.51 -21.25 16.36
N TRP A 232 8.25 -22.14 17.03
CA TRP A 232 9.37 -22.87 16.40
C TRP A 232 8.96 -24.14 15.64
N ASP A 233 7.85 -24.79 16.01
CA ASP A 233 7.34 -25.97 15.31
C ASP A 233 6.75 -25.66 13.93
N SER A 234 6.33 -24.42 13.70
CA SER A 234 5.89 -23.95 12.38
C SER A 234 7.09 -23.70 11.46
N ALA A 235 8.21 -23.20 11.99
CA ALA A 235 9.44 -22.98 11.23
C ALA A 235 10.10 -24.31 10.82
N ARG A 236 10.14 -25.32 11.71
CA ARG A 236 10.66 -26.66 11.39
C ARG A 236 9.86 -27.37 10.29
N ARG A 237 8.53 -27.23 10.29
CA ARG A 237 7.64 -27.84 9.28
C ARG A 237 7.73 -27.20 7.90
N LEU A 238 8.05 -25.92 7.82
CA LEU A 238 8.16 -25.18 6.54
C LEU A 238 9.58 -25.23 5.95
N TRP A 239 10.58 -25.70 6.70
CA TRP A 239 11.98 -25.71 6.28
C TRP A 239 12.25 -26.50 4.99
N PRO A 240 11.75 -27.74 4.79
CA PRO A 240 12.00 -28.48 3.55
C PRO A 240 11.44 -27.77 2.31
N ARG A 241 10.31 -27.05 2.45
CA ARG A 241 9.70 -26.26 1.37
C ARG A 241 10.48 -24.97 1.08
N MET A 242 10.99 -24.30 2.11
CA MET A 242 11.83 -23.11 1.91
C MET A 242 13.17 -23.47 1.24
N VAL A 243 13.81 -24.56 1.64
CA VAL A 243 15.08 -25.01 1.02
C VAL A 243 14.90 -25.34 -0.46
N TYR A 244 13.76 -25.92 -0.87
CA TYR A 244 13.46 -26.20 -2.27
C TYR A 244 13.29 -24.94 -3.13
N VAL A 245 12.53 -23.96 -2.63
CA VAL A 245 12.33 -22.65 -3.31
C VAL A 245 13.64 -21.88 -3.41
N TYR A 246 14.50 -21.96 -2.38
CA TYR A 246 15.80 -21.28 -2.37
C TYR A 246 16.83 -21.94 -3.30
N LYS A 247 16.88 -23.28 -3.39
CA LYS A 247 17.78 -23.96 -4.35
C LYS A 247 17.47 -23.56 -5.79
N ALA A 248 16.20 -23.54 -6.17
CA ALA A 248 15.76 -23.08 -7.50
C ALA A 248 16.15 -21.62 -7.79
N SER A 249 16.20 -20.77 -6.76
CA SER A 249 16.62 -19.37 -6.89
C SER A 249 18.15 -19.19 -6.96
N VAL A 250 18.95 -20.09 -6.37
CA VAL A 250 20.43 -20.06 -6.43
C VAL A 250 20.93 -20.52 -7.80
N ASP A 251 20.27 -21.50 -8.40
CA ASP A 251 20.60 -22.02 -9.74
C ASP A 251 20.31 -20.98 -10.85
N GLY A 252 19.40 -20.03 -10.61
CA GLY A 252 19.10 -18.91 -11.52
C GLY A 252 20.04 -17.71 -11.43
N VAL A 253 20.94 -17.65 -10.44
CA VAL A 253 21.82 -16.47 -10.21
C VAL A 253 23.18 -16.69 -10.86
N ARG A 254 23.49 -15.94 -11.93
CA ARG A 254 24.79 -16.01 -12.67
C ARG A 254 26.03 -15.57 -11.87
N SER A 255 25.85 -14.95 -10.70
CA SER A 255 26.96 -14.40 -9.92
C SER A 255 27.47 -15.37 -8.84
N LYS A 256 28.70 -15.88 -9.03
CA LYS A 256 29.39 -16.78 -8.08
C LYS A 256 29.53 -16.18 -6.67
N ARG A 257 29.64 -14.84 -6.54
CA ARG A 257 29.73 -14.15 -5.24
C ARG A 257 28.41 -14.18 -4.46
N LEU A 258 27.28 -14.06 -5.16
CA LEU A 258 25.94 -14.13 -4.54
C LEU A 258 25.59 -15.55 -4.13
N GLN A 259 25.94 -16.55 -4.96
CA GLN A 259 25.77 -17.97 -4.60
C GLN A 259 26.54 -18.34 -3.32
N LYS A 260 27.81 -17.91 -3.19
CA LYS A 260 28.61 -18.16 -1.99
C LYS A 260 28.06 -17.48 -0.73
N ARG A 261 27.52 -16.26 -0.86
CA ARG A 261 26.86 -15.55 0.25
C ARG A 261 25.58 -16.25 0.71
N LEU A 262 24.73 -16.67 -0.22
CA LEU A 262 23.49 -17.39 0.09
C LEU A 262 23.77 -18.74 0.74
N ALA A 263 24.78 -19.47 0.27
CA ALA A 263 25.20 -20.73 0.88
C ALA A 263 25.67 -20.57 2.34
N ASN A 264 26.38 -19.48 2.66
CA ASN A 264 26.80 -19.18 4.03
C ASN A 264 25.60 -18.87 4.96
N ILE A 265 24.63 -18.09 4.50
CA ILE A 265 23.43 -17.75 5.28
C ILE A 265 22.64 -19.03 5.61
N ILE A 266 22.47 -19.93 4.63
CA ILE A 266 21.78 -21.21 4.84
C ILE A 266 22.52 -22.07 5.89
N ARG A 267 23.86 -22.08 5.86
CA ARG A 267 24.68 -22.81 6.83
C ARG A 267 24.57 -22.24 8.24
N GLU A 268 24.60 -20.92 8.39
CA GLU A 268 24.43 -20.26 9.70
C GLU A 268 23.05 -20.53 10.30
N PHE A 269 22.00 -20.49 9.48
CA PHE A 269 20.65 -20.83 9.94
C PHE A 269 20.51 -22.30 10.35
N ARG A 270 21.18 -23.23 9.65
CA ARG A 270 21.17 -24.65 10.02
C ARG A 270 21.79 -24.87 11.40
N ASN A 271 22.91 -24.21 11.68
CA ASN A 271 23.61 -24.31 12.96
C ASN A 271 22.85 -23.67 14.15
N GLN A 272 21.76 -22.93 13.90
CA GLN A 272 20.89 -22.38 14.94
C GLN A 272 19.67 -23.27 15.23
N ILE A 273 19.39 -24.27 14.37
CA ILE A 273 18.23 -25.16 14.45
C ILE A 273 18.60 -26.54 15.04
N ASP A 274 19.87 -26.91 14.91
CA ASP A 274 20.51 -28.08 15.53
C ASP A 274 21.09 -27.70 16.91
#